data_AF-A0A534I530-F1
#
_entry.id   AF-A0A534I530-F1
#
_cell.length_a   1.000
_cell.length_b   1.000
_cell.length_c   1.000
_cell.angle_alpha   90.00
_cell.angle_beta   90.00
_cell.angle_gamma   90.00
#
_symmetry.space_group_name_H-M   'P 1'
#
loop_
_entity.id
_entity.type
_entity.pdbx_description
1 polymer ?
#
loop_
_entity_poly.entity_id
_entity_poly.type
_entity_poly.pdbx_seq_one_letter_code
_entity_poly.pdbx_strand_id
1 'polypeptide(L)'
;KVSRIDHGVRSEEDPALLARLVRDRVPLTVCPLSNVRLRVFDRMEDHNLKRLLHGGLCVTVNSDDPAYFGGYVAENYLAAYRALGLSRADIVQLASNSFEASFLPRGEKDAWLRRVRELDAD
;
A
#
# COMPACT_ATOMS: atom_id res chain seq x y z
N LYS A 1 8.49 14.12 14.66
CA LYS A 1 7.14 13.61 14.28
C LYS A 1 7.34 12.44 13.33
N VAL A 2 6.63 11.32 13.52
CA VAL A 2 6.68 10.18 12.60
C VAL A 2 5.90 10.53 11.33
N SER A 3 6.50 10.31 10.16
CA SER A 3 5.93 10.65 8.85
C SER A 3 5.33 9.45 8.10
N ARG A 4 5.67 8.22 8.51
CA ARG A 4 5.22 6.95 7.91
C ARG A 4 5.43 5.81 8.90
N ILE A 5 4.63 4.76 8.80
CA ILE A 5 4.78 3.53 9.59
C ILE A 5 5.03 2.38 8.61
N ASP A 6 6.05 1.58 8.88
CA ASP A 6 6.32 0.42 8.03
C ASP A 6 5.43 -0.77 8.42
N HIS A 7 4.92 -1.47 7.40
CA HIS A 7 3.85 -2.47 7.49
C HIS A 7 2.53 -1.91 8.01
N GLY A 8 2.39 -1.76 9.33
CA GLY A 8 1.20 -1.21 10.00
C GLY A 8 -0.09 -2.02 9.84
N VAL A 9 -0.05 -3.22 9.26
CA VAL A 9 -1.26 -3.98 8.89
C VAL A 9 -2.13 -4.40 10.07
N ARG A 10 -1.55 -4.58 11.26
CA ARG A 10 -2.30 -4.91 12.50
C ARG A 10 -2.97 -3.70 13.15
N SER A 11 -2.79 -2.50 12.61
CA SER A 11 -3.53 -1.32 13.07
C SER A 11 -5.05 -1.48 12.96
N GLU A 12 -5.51 -2.40 12.10
CA GLU A 12 -6.94 -2.75 11.95
C GLU A 12 -7.58 -3.30 13.24
N GLU A 13 -6.79 -3.83 14.16
CA GLU A 13 -7.27 -4.38 15.43
C GLU A 13 -7.70 -3.29 16.43
N ASP A 14 -7.32 -2.02 16.19
CA ASP A 14 -7.69 -0.87 17.01
C ASP A 14 -8.45 0.18 16.16
N PRO A 15 -9.79 0.26 16.28
CA PRO A 15 -10.60 1.21 15.54
C PRO A 15 -10.24 2.68 15.79
N ALA A 16 -9.79 3.04 17.00
CA ALA A 16 -9.40 4.40 17.33
C ALA A 16 -8.08 4.76 16.65
N LEU A 17 -7.15 3.81 16.58
CA LEU A 17 -5.92 3.95 15.81
C LEU A 17 -6.21 4.09 14.31
N LEU A 18 -7.07 3.23 13.72
CA LEU A 18 -7.46 3.35 12.31
C LEU A 18 -8.04 4.73 12.01
N ALA A 19 -9.00 5.19 12.82
CA ALA A 19 -9.63 6.49 12.64
C ALA A 19 -8.60 7.63 12.66
N ARG A 20 -7.61 7.54 13.55
CA ARG A 20 -6.50 8.48 13.59
C ARG A 20 -5.62 8.41 12.35
N LEU A 21 -5.22 7.21 11.91
CA LEU A 21 -4.35 7.03 10.75
C LEU A 21 -4.99 7.56 9.47
N VAL A 22 -6.30 7.35 9.31
CA VAL A 22 -7.10 7.91 8.20
C VAL A 22 -7.13 9.43 8.27
N ARG A 23 -7.52 10.00 9.43
CA ARG A 23 -7.61 11.45 9.63
C ARG A 23 -6.28 12.16 9.40
N ASP A 24 -5.21 11.61 9.97
CA ASP A 24 -3.87 12.19 9.89
C ASP A 24 -3.16 11.81 8.57
N ARG A 25 -3.79 10.95 7.75
CA ARG A 25 -3.31 10.40 6.48
C ARG A 25 -1.88 9.85 6.57
N VAL A 26 -1.58 9.15 7.66
CA VAL A 26 -0.26 8.55 7.91
C VAL A 26 -0.07 7.36 6.97
N PRO A 27 0.97 7.34 6.12
CA PRO A 27 1.15 6.23 5.21
C PRO A 27 1.60 4.95 5.92
N LEU A 28 1.12 3.80 5.42
CA LEU A 28 1.55 2.47 5.82
C LEU A 28 2.27 1.78 4.65
N THR A 29 3.55 1.44 4.80
CA THR A 29 4.31 0.72 3.74
C THR A 29 4.06 -0.78 3.82
N VAL A 30 3.02 -1.24 3.14
CA VAL A 30 2.63 -2.66 3.19
C VAL A 30 3.52 -3.46 2.26
N CYS A 31 4.02 -4.58 2.76
CA CYS A 31 4.88 -5.51 2.01
C CYS A 31 4.18 -6.88 1.87
N PRO A 32 3.31 -7.08 0.86
CA PRO A 32 2.42 -8.23 0.81
C PRO A 32 3.15 -9.58 0.86
N LEU A 33 4.18 -9.78 0.02
CA LEU A 33 4.91 -11.05 -0.01
C LEU A 33 5.70 -11.29 1.29
N SER A 34 6.29 -10.24 1.87
CA SER A 34 6.96 -10.29 3.17
C SER A 34 5.99 -10.71 4.28
N ASN A 35 4.81 -10.09 4.35
CA ASN A 35 3.78 -10.41 5.34
C ASN A 35 3.34 -11.88 5.29
N VAL A 36 3.21 -12.47 4.10
CA VAL A 36 2.92 -13.90 3.95
C VAL A 36 4.13 -14.75 4.35
N ARG A 37 5.33 -14.40 3.88
CA ARG A 37 6.55 -15.17 4.15
C ARG A 37 6.92 -15.23 5.63
N LEU A 38 6.63 -14.15 6.36
CA LEU A 38 6.82 -14.00 7.80
C LEU A 38 5.61 -14.45 8.63
N ARG A 39 4.58 -15.02 8.01
CA ARG A 39 3.36 -15.52 8.66
C ARG A 39 2.58 -14.47 9.46
N VAL A 40 2.63 -13.22 9.02
CA VAL A 40 1.67 -12.19 9.47
C VAL A 40 0.28 -12.54 8.95
N PHE A 41 0.23 -13.06 7.72
CA PHE A 41 -0.93 -13.74 7.14
C PHE A 41 -0.47 -15.11 6.64
N ASP A 42 -1.34 -16.13 6.73
CA ASP A 42 -1.00 -17.48 6.27
C ASP A 42 -0.95 -17.55 4.74
N ARG A 43 -1.87 -16.84 4.06
CA ARG A 43 -1.92 -16.75 2.60
C ARG A 43 -2.16 -15.32 2.14
N MET A 44 -1.91 -15.08 0.85
CA MET A 44 -2.15 -13.75 0.27
C MET A 44 -3.63 -13.38 0.26
N GLU A 45 -4.53 -14.35 0.11
CA GLU A 45 -5.99 -14.12 0.12
C GLU A 45 -6.50 -13.63 1.48
N ASP A 46 -5.78 -13.93 2.57
CA ASP A 46 -6.11 -13.49 3.93
C ASP A 46 -5.67 -12.04 4.19
N HIS A 47 -4.81 -11.49 3.32
CA HIS A 47 -4.18 -10.19 3.54
C HIS A 47 -5.22 -9.06 3.54
N ASN A 48 -5.15 -8.21 4.55
CA ASN A 48 -6.07 -7.10 4.74
C ASN A 48 -5.82 -5.83 3.89
N LEU A 49 -4.89 -5.86 2.92
CA LEU A 49 -4.46 -4.65 2.19
C LEU A 49 -5.65 -3.94 1.53
N LYS A 50 -6.54 -4.69 0.89
CA LYS A 50 -7.75 -4.16 0.25
C LYS A 50 -8.69 -3.50 1.26
N ARG A 51 -8.88 -4.12 2.43
CA ARG A 51 -9.74 -3.56 3.50
C ARG A 51 -9.16 -2.24 4.02
N LEU A 52 -7.85 -2.17 4.24
CA LEU A 52 -7.20 -0.95 4.69
C LEU A 52 -7.31 0.16 3.64
N LEU A 53 -7.07 -0.16 2.36
CA LEU A 53 -7.23 0.79 1.25
C LEU A 53 -8.65 1.34 1.17
N HIS A 54 -9.66 0.47 1.21
CA HIS A 54 -11.08 0.84 1.16
C HIS A 54 -11.56 1.55 2.43
N GLY A 55 -10.89 1.30 3.55
CA GLY A 55 -11.05 2.04 4.81
C GLY A 55 -10.49 3.46 4.79
N GLY A 56 -9.92 3.91 3.66
CA GLY A 56 -9.40 5.27 3.48
C GLY A 56 -7.97 5.47 4.00
N LEU A 57 -7.26 4.40 4.37
CA LEU A 57 -5.86 4.51 4.79
C LEU A 57 -4.96 4.77 3.57
N CYS A 58 -3.90 5.55 3.81
CA CYS A 58 -2.83 5.76 2.83
C CYS A 58 -1.87 4.54 2.83
N VAL A 59 -2.33 3.41 2.31
CA VAL A 59 -1.49 2.21 2.18
C VAL A 59 -0.74 2.19 0.85
N THR A 60 0.51 1.72 0.87
CA THR A 60 1.36 1.54 -0.32
C THR A 60 1.79 0.09 -0.46
N VAL A 61 2.24 -0.32 -1.65
CA VAL A 61 2.81 -1.66 -1.90
C VAL A 61 4.32 -1.54 -2.08
N ASN A 62 5.07 -2.32 -1.30
CA ASN A 62 6.53 -2.34 -1.25
C ASN A 62 7.04 -3.80 -1.27
N SER A 63 8.32 -3.99 -1.62
CA SER A 63 8.92 -5.33 -1.74
C SER A 63 9.62 -5.84 -0.48
N ASP A 64 9.95 -4.94 0.46
CA ASP A 64 10.83 -5.23 1.59
C ASP A 64 12.18 -5.76 1.09
N ASP A 65 12.57 -6.99 1.45
CA ASP A 65 13.74 -7.70 0.94
C ASP A 65 13.39 -8.67 -0.22
N PRO A 66 13.30 -8.20 -1.48
CA PRO A 66 12.80 -9.01 -2.61
C PRO A 66 13.58 -10.31 -2.84
N ALA A 67 14.88 -10.33 -2.55
CA ALA A 67 15.72 -11.52 -2.66
C ALA A 67 15.32 -12.64 -1.70
N TYR A 68 14.79 -12.30 -0.52
CA TYR A 68 14.33 -13.27 0.49
C TYR A 68 12.85 -13.63 0.34
N PHE A 69 12.05 -12.69 -0.17
CA PHE A 69 10.59 -12.80 -0.20
C PHE A 69 10.00 -13.10 -1.58
N GLY A 70 10.86 -13.26 -2.59
CA GLY A 70 10.51 -13.89 -3.88
C GLY A 70 9.85 -12.97 -4.89
N GLY A 71 10.01 -11.65 -4.78
CA GLY A 71 9.44 -10.71 -5.74
C GLY A 71 9.78 -9.26 -5.47
N TYR A 72 10.05 -8.50 -6.53
CA TYR A 72 10.19 -7.05 -6.49
C TYR A 72 8.80 -6.40 -6.40
N VAL A 73 8.76 -5.08 -6.51
CA VAL A 73 7.52 -4.31 -6.32
C VAL A 73 6.41 -4.75 -7.28
N ALA A 74 6.73 -5.04 -8.54
CA ALA A 74 5.76 -5.46 -9.54
C ALA A 74 5.11 -6.81 -9.17
N GLU A 75 5.89 -7.77 -8.69
CA GLU A 75 5.40 -9.06 -8.22
C GLU A 75 4.49 -8.92 -7.00
N ASN A 76 4.79 -7.98 -6.09
CA ASN A 76 3.92 -7.68 -4.94
C ASN A 76 2.57 -7.11 -5.39
N TYR A 77 2.57 -6.17 -6.35
CA TYR A 77 1.34 -5.66 -6.96
C TYR A 77 0.53 -6.77 -7.62
N LEU A 78 1.17 -7.63 -8.42
CA LEU A 78 0.50 -8.72 -9.12
C LEU A 78 -0.07 -9.77 -8.16
N ALA A 79 0.67 -10.11 -7.11
CA ALA A 79 0.21 -11.07 -6.09
C ALA A 79 -1.02 -10.53 -5.35
N ALA A 80 -0.98 -9.28 -4.88
CA ALA A 80 -2.12 -8.64 -4.22
C ALA A 80 -3.30 -8.45 -5.17
N TYR A 81 -3.05 -8.03 -6.42
CA TYR A 81 -4.09 -7.85 -7.45
C TYR A 81 -4.88 -9.13 -7.67
N ARG A 82 -4.19 -10.24 -7.92
CA ARG A 82 -4.82 -11.54 -8.20
C ARG A 82 -5.53 -12.11 -6.98
N ALA A 83 -4.87 -12.12 -5.83
CA ALA A 83 -5.38 -12.78 -4.63
C ALA A 83 -6.52 -12.02 -3.94
N LEU A 84 -6.48 -10.68 -3.93
CA LEU A 84 -7.48 -9.84 -3.28
C LEU A 84 -8.58 -9.34 -4.24
N GLY A 85 -8.46 -9.68 -5.53
CA GLY A 85 -9.33 -9.16 -6.59
C GLY A 85 -9.35 -7.63 -6.59
N LEU A 86 -8.17 -7.00 -6.56
CA LEU A 86 -8.07 -5.54 -6.64
C LEU A 86 -8.55 -5.08 -8.01
N SER A 87 -9.34 -4.01 -8.03
CA SER A 87 -9.72 -3.35 -9.27
C SER A 87 -8.56 -2.54 -9.84
N ARG A 88 -8.69 -2.09 -11.09
CA ARG A 88 -7.76 -1.12 -11.67
C ARG A 88 -7.68 0.16 -10.83
N ALA A 89 -8.82 0.66 -10.36
CA ALA A 89 -8.88 1.83 -9.50
C ALA A 89 -8.11 1.64 -8.19
N ASP A 90 -8.14 0.43 -7.61
CA ASP A 90 -7.36 0.11 -6.42
C ASP A 90 -5.85 0.18 -6.70
N ILE A 91 -5.40 -0.34 -7.84
CA ILE A 91 -3.99 -0.29 -8.25
C ILE A 91 -3.53 1.15 -8.48
N VAL A 92 -4.36 1.97 -9.12
CA VAL A 92 -4.12 3.41 -9.33
C VAL A 92 -4.05 4.15 -8.00
N GLN A 93 -4.93 3.83 -7.04
CA GLN A 93 -4.90 4.43 -5.72
C GLN A 93 -3.65 4.03 -4.93
N LEU A 94 -3.24 2.75 -4.97
CA LEU A 94 -2.00 2.28 -4.34
C LEU A 94 -0.75 2.97 -4.93
N ALA A 95 -0.69 3.10 -6.26
CA ALA A 95 0.38 3.82 -6.93
C ALA A 95 0.39 5.31 -6.55
N SER A 96 -0.78 5.96 -6.53
CA SER A 96 -0.94 7.35 -6.11
C SER A 96 -0.49 7.58 -4.66
N ASN A 97 -0.90 6.69 -3.75
CA ASN A 97 -0.48 6.72 -2.35
C ASN A 97 1.04 6.63 -2.22
N SER A 98 1.73 5.88 -3.09
CA SER A 98 3.19 5.75 -3.03
C SER A 98 3.93 7.06 -3.34
N PHE A 99 3.45 7.84 -4.31
CA PHE A 99 4.00 9.17 -4.60
C PHE A 99 3.61 10.18 -3.53
N GLU A 100 2.38 10.12 -3.02
CA GLU A 100 1.95 10.95 -1.90
C GLU A 100 2.81 10.71 -0.65
N ALA A 101 3.07 9.45 -0.32
CA ALA A 101 3.86 9.00 0.84
C ALA A 101 5.38 9.15 0.65
N SER A 102 5.85 9.48 -0.55
CA SER A 102 7.26 9.69 -0.83
C SER A 102 7.82 10.91 -0.09
N PHE A 103 9.15 11.03 -0.02
CA PHE A 103 9.81 12.23 0.50
C PHE A 103 10.23 13.22 -0.59
N LEU A 104 9.65 13.10 -1.80
CA LEU A 104 9.90 14.02 -2.89
C LEU A 104 9.39 15.43 -2.57
N PRO A 105 9.98 16.48 -3.17
CA PRO A 105 9.40 17.81 -3.18
C PRO A 105 7.98 17.82 -3.77
N ARG A 106 7.13 18.76 -3.31
CA ARG A 106 5.72 18.83 -3.73
C ARG A 106 5.54 18.88 -5.26
N GLY A 107 6.35 19.67 -5.96
CA GLY A 107 6.26 19.78 -7.41
C GLY A 107 6.51 18.46 -8.15
N GLU A 108 7.43 17.64 -7.65
CA GLU A 108 7.72 16.32 -8.21
C GLU A 108 6.60 15.32 -7.88
N LYS A 109 6.05 15.35 -6.66
CA LYS A 109 4.86 14.55 -6.31
C LYS A 109 3.70 14.87 -7.24
N ASP A 110 3.41 16.15 -7.45
CA ASP A 110 2.30 16.60 -8.30
C ASP A 110 2.50 16.14 -9.76
N ALA A 111 3.75 16.11 -10.26
CA ALA A 111 4.06 15.61 -11.59
C ALA A 111 3.79 14.11 -11.74
N TRP A 112 4.25 13.30 -10.77
CA TRP A 112 3.99 11.85 -10.80
C TRP A 112 2.52 11.50 -10.60
N LEU A 113 1.81 12.21 -9.73
CA LEU A 113 0.37 12.03 -9.54
C LEU A 113 -0.42 12.35 -10.80
N ARG A 114 -0.03 13.36 -11.59
CA ARG A 114 -0.62 13.59 -12.92
C ARG A 114 -0.37 12.42 -13.86
N ARG A 115 0.87 11.91 -13.91
CA ARG A 115 1.22 10.78 -14.77
C ARG A 115 0.43 9.52 -14.45
N VAL A 116 0.20 9.23 -13.16
CA VAL A 116 -0.63 8.10 -12.73
C VAL A 116 -2.08 8.26 -13.21
N ARG A 117 -2.65 9.47 -13.13
CA ARG A 117 -4.02 9.74 -13.59
C ARG A 117 -4.18 9.61 -15.10
N GLU A 118 -3.18 10.04 -15.88
CA GLU A 118 -3.18 9.85 -17.33
C GLU A 118 -3.23 8.36 -17.70
N LEU A 119 -2.44 7.53 -17.02
CA LEU A 119 -2.46 6.07 -17.23
C LEU A 119 -3.79 5.44 -16.84
N ASP A 120 -4.60 6.06 -15.98
CA ASP A 120 -5.94 5.57 -15.64
C ASP A 120 -7.01 5.99 -16.67
N ALA A 121 -6.74 7.00 -17.49
CA ALA A 121 -7.67 7.44 -18.53
C ALA A 121 -7.62 6.59 -19.82
N ASP A 122 -6.52 5.86 -20.02
CA ASP A 122 -6.30 4.91 -21.14
C ASP A 122 -6.97 3.55 -20.87
#